data_AF-A0AAV4PNU2-F1
#
_entry.id   AF-A0AAV4PNU2-F1
#
_cell.length_a   1.000
_cell.length_b   1.000
_cell.length_c   1.000
_cell.angle_alpha   90.00
_cell.angle_beta   90.00
_cell.angle_gamma   90.00
#
_symmetry.space_group_name_H-M   'P 1'
#
loop_
_entity.id
_entity.type
_entity.pdbx_description
1 polymer ?
#
loop_
_entity_poly.entity_id
_entity_poly.type
_entity_poly.pdbx_seq_one_letter_code
_entity_poly.pdbx_strand_id
1 'polypeptide(L)'
;MVHQPKIRQFVDRVRQCLHCYEFTHATRVCDRNICPLCGVNHEGLTVSRSEKCIHCTGPHPATSKSAHVISHEQKLLEFKLQKSFNYWRGAAHMLNHLKLITPMLLN
;
A
#
# COMPACT_ATOMS: atom_id res chain seq x y z
N MET A 1 2.39 39.95 18.44
CA MET A 1 2.12 39.09 17.27
C MET A 1 2.44 37.67 17.69
N VAL A 2 1.43 36.82 17.89
CA VAL A 2 1.64 35.43 18.33
C VAL A 2 2.00 34.63 17.08
N HIS A 3 3.23 34.14 17.00
CA HIS A 3 3.57 33.13 16.00
C HIS A 3 2.79 31.86 16.34
N GLN A 4 1.69 31.60 15.63
CA GLN A 4 1.03 30.31 15.68
C GLN A 4 1.89 29.32 14.89
N PRO A 5 2.53 28.33 15.54
CA PRO A 5 3.26 27.31 14.81
C PRO A 5 2.27 26.50 13.98
N LYS A 6 2.60 26.29 12.70
CA LYS A 6 1.83 25.44 11.79
C LYS A 6 1.94 23.98 12.30
N ILE A 7 0.97 23.53 13.09
CA ILE A 7 0.92 22.16 13.60
C ILE A 7 0.70 21.23 12.41
N ARG A 8 1.72 20.45 12.03
CA ARG A 8 1.58 19.40 11.03
C ARG A 8 0.93 18.20 11.71
N GLN A 9 -0.20 17.73 11.19
CA GLN A 9 -0.83 16.50 11.67
C GLN A 9 0.12 15.33 11.45
N PHE A 10 0.28 14.48 12.47
CA PHE A 10 1.07 13.26 12.35
C PHE A 10 0.30 12.25 11.51
N VAL A 11 0.86 11.91 10.35
CA VAL A 11 0.31 10.88 9.47
C VAL A 11 1.09 9.59 9.72
N ASP A 12 0.37 8.53 10.06
CA ASP A 12 0.95 7.20 10.17
C ASP A 12 1.65 6.82 8.86
N ARG A 13 2.74 6.06 8.99
CA ARG A 13 3.39 5.45 7.82
C ARG A 13 2.57 4.25 7.37
N VAL A 14 2.47 4.07 6.06
CA VAL A 14 1.94 2.83 5.47
C VAL A 14 2.71 1.64 6.04
N ARG A 15 1.97 0.69 6.61
CA ARG A 15 2.53 -0.56 7.13
C ARG A 15 2.33 -1.65 6.09
N GLN A 16 3.42 -2.21 5.61
CA GLN A 16 3.42 -3.37 4.74
C GLN A 16 3.73 -4.61 5.58
N CYS A 17 2.96 -5.69 5.38
CA CYS A 17 3.26 -6.97 5.98
C CYS A 17 4.63 -7.47 5.49
N LEU A 18 5.52 -7.86 6.41
CA LEU A 18 6.86 -8.30 6.04
C LEU A 18 6.91 -9.73 5.48
N HIS A 19 5.83 -10.50 5.64
CA HIS A 19 5.76 -11.87 5.17
C HIS A 19 5.04 -12.04 3.83
N CYS A 20 3.95 -11.30 3.60
CA CYS A 20 3.18 -11.40 2.35
C CYS A 20 3.11 -10.09 1.54
N TYR A 21 3.73 -9.02 2.04
CA TYR A 21 3.81 -7.72 1.37
C TYR A 21 2.48 -7.00 1.12
N GLU A 22 1.35 -7.49 1.65
CA GLU A 22 0.06 -6.79 1.65
C GLU A 22 0.00 -5.65 2.67
N PHE A 23 -0.91 -4.69 2.44
CA PHE A 23 -1.12 -3.52 3.32
C PHE A 23 -2.35 -3.66 4.23
N THR A 24 -3.07 -4.77 4.14
CA THR A 24 -4.39 -4.99 4.76
C THR A 24 -4.33 -5.43 6.22
N HIS A 25 -3.16 -5.87 6.70
CA HIS A 25 -3.01 -6.45 8.03
C HIS A 25 -1.59 -6.23 8.59
N ALA A 26 -1.46 -6.41 9.91
CA ALA A 26 -0.17 -6.37 10.57
C ALA A 26 0.60 -7.69 10.38
N THR A 27 1.92 -7.61 10.24
CA THR A 27 2.80 -8.79 10.08
C THR A 27 2.54 -9.88 11.12
N ARG A 28 2.27 -9.52 12.39
CA ARG A 28 2.09 -10.46 13.50
C ARG A 28 0.87 -11.38 13.35
N VAL A 29 -0.14 -10.99 12.57
CA VAL A 29 -1.34 -11.82 12.33
C VAL A 29 -1.31 -12.51 10.97
N CYS A 30 -0.19 -12.41 10.24
CA CYS A 30 -0.03 -13.06 8.96
C CYS A 30 0.38 -14.52 9.15
N ASP A 31 -0.23 -15.41 8.37
CA ASP A 31 0.03 -16.85 8.30
C ASP A 31 0.80 -17.27 7.04
N ARG A 32 0.98 -16.35 6.09
CA ARG A 32 1.70 -16.56 4.83
C ARG A 32 3.15 -16.12 4.95
N ASN A 33 4.04 -16.73 4.16
CA ASN A 33 5.39 -16.26 3.92
C ASN A 33 5.71 -16.44 2.44
N ILE A 34 6.00 -15.35 1.71
CA ILE A 34 6.23 -15.40 0.26
C ILE A 34 7.50 -14.65 -0.10
N CYS A 35 8.02 -14.94 -1.28
CA CYS A 35 9.18 -14.28 -1.82
C CYS A 35 8.92 -12.79 -2.16
N PRO A 36 9.78 -11.85 -1.75
CA PRO A 36 9.66 -10.45 -2.16
C PRO A 36 9.88 -10.23 -3.66
N LEU A 37 10.66 -11.10 -4.30
CA LEU A 37 11.02 -10.97 -5.71
C LEU A 37 9.89 -11.49 -6.61
N CYS A 38 9.33 -12.67 -6.32
CA CYS A 38 8.39 -13.34 -7.23
C CYS A 38 6.99 -13.56 -6.66
N GLY A 39 6.74 -13.24 -5.38
CA GLY A 39 5.40 -13.34 -4.77
C GLY A 39 4.91 -14.75 -4.44
N VAL A 40 5.76 -15.78 -4.58
CA VAL A 40 5.40 -17.18 -4.33
C VAL A 40 6.11 -17.70 -3.09
N ASN A 41 5.47 -18.61 -2.35
CA ASN A 41 6.11 -19.34 -1.25
C ASN A 41 7.05 -20.42 -1.83
N HIS A 42 8.32 -20.42 -1.43
CA HIS A 42 9.28 -21.44 -1.83
C HIS A 42 10.38 -21.59 -0.78
N GLU A 43 11.01 -22.76 -0.74
CA GLU A 43 12.15 -23.05 0.12
C GLU A 43 13.47 -22.76 -0.62
N GLY A 44 14.47 -22.19 0.06
CA GLY A 44 15.82 -21.98 -0.48
C GLY A 44 16.05 -20.70 -1.29
N LEU A 45 17.26 -20.59 -1.85
CA LEU A 45 17.71 -19.42 -2.63
C LEU A 45 16.94 -19.32 -3.96
N THR A 46 16.40 -18.13 -4.25
CA THR A 46 15.66 -17.78 -5.47
C THR A 46 16.55 -17.79 -6.71
N VAL A 47 16.85 -18.97 -7.27
CA VAL A 47 17.87 -19.06 -8.35
C VAL A 47 17.34 -18.70 -9.74
N SER A 48 16.02 -18.60 -10.01
CA SER A 48 15.57 -18.35 -11.40
C SER A 48 14.14 -17.79 -11.56
N ARG A 49 13.77 -16.73 -10.85
CA ARG A 49 12.49 -16.05 -11.13
C ARG A 49 12.70 -14.57 -11.41
N SER A 50 12.08 -14.12 -12.50
CA SER A 50 11.97 -12.69 -12.80
C SER A 50 11.23 -11.98 -11.67
N GLU A 51 11.68 -10.78 -11.36
CA GLU A 51 11.01 -9.94 -10.38
C GLU A 51 9.59 -9.63 -10.86
N LYS A 52 8.61 -9.83 -9.99
CA LYS A 52 7.21 -9.57 -10.26
C LYS A 52 6.55 -9.06 -9.00
N CYS A 53 6.14 -7.80 -9.05
CA CYS A 53 5.45 -7.17 -7.94
C CYS A 53 4.06 -7.80 -7.76
N ILE A 54 3.72 -8.23 -6.55
CA ILE A 54 2.40 -8.83 -6.28
C ILE A 54 1.23 -7.85 -6.45
N HIS A 55 1.51 -6.54 -6.39
CA HIS A 55 0.47 -5.50 -6.39
C HIS A 55 0.17 -4.94 -7.78
N CYS A 56 1.20 -4.77 -8.61
CA CYS A 56 1.05 -4.19 -9.95
C CYS A 56 1.53 -5.13 -11.07
N THR A 57 2.07 -6.30 -10.73
CA THR A 57 2.66 -7.28 -11.66
C THR A 57 3.85 -6.77 -12.49
N GLY A 58 4.37 -5.58 -12.17
CA GLY A 58 5.52 -4.98 -12.83
C GLY A 58 6.85 -5.66 -12.51
N PRO A 59 7.91 -5.40 -13.31
CA PRO A 59 9.22 -6.05 -13.22
C PRO A 59 10.07 -5.45 -12.09
N HIS A 60 9.61 -5.61 -10.86
CA HIS A 60 10.30 -5.16 -9.65
C HIS A 60 9.79 -5.92 -8.42
N PRO A 61 10.53 -5.97 -7.30
CA PRO A 61 10.08 -6.65 -6.10
C PRO A 61 8.94 -5.91 -5.40
N ALA A 62 8.19 -6.63 -4.57
CA ALA A 62 7.09 -6.10 -3.77
C ALA A 62 7.52 -5.08 -2.70
N THR A 63 8.81 -5.06 -2.36
CA THR A 63 9.44 -4.11 -1.41
C THR A 63 9.84 -2.79 -2.06
N SER A 64 9.75 -2.66 -3.39
CA SER A 64 10.16 -1.45 -4.07
C SER A 64 9.28 -0.26 -3.69
N LYS A 65 9.92 0.85 -3.32
CA LYS A 65 9.26 2.15 -3.06
C LYS A 65 8.63 2.77 -4.32
N SER A 66 8.95 2.25 -5.51
CA SER A 66 8.35 2.67 -6.78
C SER A 66 6.91 2.18 -6.97
N ALA A 67 6.40 1.32 -6.07
CA ALA A 67 5.03 0.83 -6.16
C ALA A 67 4.05 2.00 -5.97
N HIS A 68 3.33 2.36 -7.03
CA HIS A 68 2.18 3.28 -7.01
C HIS A 68 1.19 2.98 -5.86
N VAL A 69 1.16 1.74 -5.39
CA VAL A 69 0.32 1.28 -4.29
C VAL A 69 0.74 1.87 -2.94
N ILE A 70 2.04 2.07 -2.67
CA ILE A 70 2.50 2.70 -1.42
C ILE A 70 2.06 4.17 -1.36
N SER A 71 2.16 4.90 -2.47
CA SER A 71 1.73 6.30 -2.53
C SER A 71 0.22 6.44 -2.43
N HIS A 72 -0.54 5.48 -2.98
CA HIS A 72 -1.99 5.41 -2.81
C HIS A 72 -2.38 5.20 -1.35
N GLU A 73 -1.79 4.21 -0.68
CA GLU A 73 -2.11 3.90 0.71
C GLU A 73 -1.73 5.05 1.66
N GLN A 74 -0.63 5.76 1.37
CA GLN A 74 -0.23 6.95 2.12
C GLN A 74 -1.27 8.07 1.99
N LYS A 75 -1.80 8.31 0.79
CA LYS A 75 -2.88 9.27 0.56
C LYS A 75 -4.17 8.88 1.29
N LEU A 76 -4.47 7.58 1.39
CA LEU A 76 -5.63 7.10 2.16
C LEU A 76 -5.46 7.36 3.65
N LEU A 77 -4.26 7.21 4.21
CA LEU A 77 -3.98 7.56 5.61
C LEU A 77 -4.11 9.07 5.84
N GLU A 78 -3.58 9.89 4.94
CA GLU A 78 -3.76 11.35 4.98
C GLU A 78 -5.24 11.75 4.92
N PHE A 79 -6.01 11.12 4.04
CA PHE A 79 -7.44 11.40 3.88
C PHE A 79 -8.26 11.00 5.11
N LYS A 80 -7.96 9.84 5.72
CA LYS A 80 -8.60 9.41 6.98
C LYS A 80 -8.42 10.43 8.09
N LEU A 81 -7.21 10.99 8.22
CA LEU A 81 -6.88 12.00 9.24
C LEU A 81 -7.60 13.33 8.99
N GLN A 82 -7.68 13.78 7.74
CA GLN A 82 -8.36 15.04 7.40
C GLN A 82 -9.87 14.98 7.61
N LYS A 83 -10.50 13.81 7.43
CA LYS A 83 -11.96 13.66 7.40
C LYS A 83 -12.56 12.97 8.62
N SER A 84 -11.75 12.47 9.57
CA SER A 84 -12.22 11.68 10.72
C SER A 84 -13.18 10.53 10.34
N PHE A 85 -12.93 9.87 9.20
CA PHE A 85 -13.72 8.74 8.76
C PHE A 85 -13.12 7.42 9.26
N ASN A 86 -13.98 6.51 9.73
CA ASN A 86 -13.63 5.13 10.04
C ASN A 86 -13.26 4.34 8.76
N TYR A 87 -12.40 3.31 8.91
CA TYR A 87 -11.73 2.57 7.83
C TYR A 87 -12.64 2.22 6.65
N TRP A 88 -13.83 1.68 6.94
CA TRP A 88 -14.82 1.25 5.96
C TRP A 88 -15.39 2.39 5.09
N ARG A 89 -15.59 3.57 5.67
CA ARG A 89 -16.15 4.73 4.97
C ARG A 89 -15.10 5.37 4.05
N GLY A 90 -13.83 5.36 4.45
CA GLY A 90 -12.70 5.73 3.61
C GLY A 90 -12.50 4.77 2.44
N ALA A 91 -12.53 3.46 2.69
CA ALA A 91 -12.40 2.43 1.66
C ALA A 91 -13.54 2.48 0.63
N ALA A 92 -14.80 2.66 1.05
CA ALA A 92 -15.95 2.80 0.15
C ALA A 92 -15.87 4.07 -0.73
N HIS A 93 -15.45 5.19 -0.16
CA HIS A 93 -15.26 6.43 -0.92
C HIS A 93 -14.14 6.29 -1.96
N MET A 94 -13.05 5.59 -1.62
CA MET A 94 -11.98 5.32 -2.58
C MET A 94 -12.35 4.29 -3.64
N LEU A 95 -13.14 3.26 -3.34
CA LEU A 95 -13.67 2.35 -4.36
C LEU A 95 -14.55 3.12 -5.36
N ASN A 96 -15.33 4.09 -4.88
CA ASN A 96 -16.06 5.02 -5.77
C ASN A 96 -15.11 5.91 -6.59
N HIS A 97 -14.01 6.39 -6.00
CA HIS A 97 -13.02 7.20 -6.74
C HIS A 97 -12.17 6.38 -7.73
N LEU A 98 -11.86 5.12 -7.41
CA LEU A 98 -11.22 4.16 -8.32
C LEU A 98 -12.14 3.82 -9.48
N LYS A 99 -13.45 3.61 -9.22
CA LYS A 99 -14.47 3.46 -10.27
C LYS A 99 -14.54 4.66 -11.21
N LEU A 100 -14.28 5.89 -10.72
CA LEU A 100 -14.19 7.11 -11.53
C LEU A 100 -12.86 7.23 -12.29
N ILE A 101 -11.78 6.65 -11.79
CA ILE A 101 -10.46 6.64 -12.44
C ILE A 101 -10.34 5.53 -13.50
N THR A 102 -10.96 4.35 -13.31
CA THR A 102 -10.95 3.25 -14.31
C THR A 102 -11.37 3.68 -15.73
N PRO A 103 -12.43 4.49 -15.94
CA PRO A 103 -12.78 5.00 -17.27
C PRO A 103 -11.82 6.09 -17.79
N MET A 104 -10.91 6.63 -16.97
CA MET A 104 -9.90 7.61 -17.40
C MET A 104 -8.56 6.98 -17.80
N LEU A 105 -8.34 5.69 -17.54
CA LEU A 105 -7.09 4.97 -17.87
C LEU A 105 -7.25 3.97 -19.03
N LEU A 106 -8.39 3.97 -19.72
CA LEU A 106 -8.69 3.12 -20.88
C LEU A 106 -8.82 3.89 -22.21
N ASN A 107 -8.26 5.10 -22.30
CA ASN A 107 -8.11 5.83 -23.57
C ASN A 107 -6.64 5.96 -23.96
#